data_AF-A0AAV4HL66-F1
#
_entry.id   AF-A0AAV4HL66-F1
#
_cell.length_a   1.000
_cell.length_b   1.000
_cell.length_c   1.000
_cell.angle_alpha   90.00
_cell.angle_beta   90.00
_cell.angle_gamma   90.00
#
_symmetry.space_group_name_H-M   'P 1'
#
loop_
_entity.id
_entity.type
_entity.pdbx_description
1 polymer ?
#
loop_
_entity_poly.entity_id
_entity_poly.type
_entity_poly.pdbx_seq_one_letter_code
_entity_poly.pdbx_strand_id
1 'polypeptide(L)'
;MTCLGRAYVYWKEVENVGHKGGRQRVEAVENTAEEEYFNFRFPIWPQDGSTLEDQMLGTGQHTFPFQFQLSSDLPPSFEGNYGYIRYWTKATIDKPWKVDHHTKRAFTIIPPLDLNMSPGVAVSNCT
;
A
#
# COMPACT_ATOMS: atom_id res chain seq x y z
N MET A 1 -11.08 -6.91 8.17
CA MET A 1 -9.81 -6.99 7.39
C MET A 1 -9.72 -5.79 6.48
N THR A 2 -8.50 -5.32 6.23
CA THR A 2 -8.20 -4.21 5.32
C THR A 2 -7.17 -4.65 4.30
N CYS A 3 -7.38 -4.35 3.03
CA CYS A 3 -6.41 -4.55 1.95
C CYS A 3 -6.15 -3.18 1.30
N LEU A 4 -4.90 -2.74 1.30
CA LEU A 4 -4.53 -1.40 0.84
C LEU A 4 -3.40 -1.48 -0.18
N GLY A 5 -3.52 -0.69 -1.24
CA GLY A 5 -2.43 -0.37 -2.17
C GLY A 5 -2.29 1.14 -2.28
N ARG A 6 -1.07 1.66 -2.09
CA ARG A 6 -0.80 3.10 -2.25
C ARG A 6 0.62 3.40 -2.70
N ALA A 7 0.78 4.57 -3.33
CA ALA A 7 2.05 5.22 -3.56
C ALA A 7 2.26 6.40 -2.59
N TYR A 8 3.52 6.66 -2.28
CA TYR A 8 3.97 7.83 -1.55
C TYR A 8 5.24 8.34 -2.22
N VAL A 9 5.33 9.65 -2.41
CA VAL A 9 6.54 10.32 -2.92
C VAL A 9 6.90 11.53 -2.06
N TYR A 10 8.18 11.84 -2.02
CA TYR A 10 8.80 12.94 -1.28
C TYR A 10 9.87 13.61 -2.13
N TRP A 11 9.86 14.94 -2.18
CA TRP A 11 10.87 15.71 -2.90
C TRP A 11 11.16 17.05 -2.20
N LYS A 12 12.29 17.66 -2.56
CA LYS A 12 12.70 18.98 -2.06
C LYS A 12 12.81 19.96 -3.22
N GLU A 13 12.19 21.11 -3.07
CA GLU A 13 12.32 22.24 -4.01
C GLU A 13 13.09 23.36 -3.33
N VAL A 14 13.81 24.14 -4.13
CA VAL A 14 14.59 25.27 -3.63
C VAL A 14 13.88 26.55 -4.05
N GLU A 15 13.33 27.26 -3.09
CA GLU A 15 12.61 28.51 -3.32
C GLU A 15 13.49 29.72 -2.99
N ASN A 16 13.46 30.71 -3.88
CA ASN A 16 14.12 32.00 -3.66
C ASN A 16 13.14 32.94 -2.95
N VAL A 17 13.28 33.09 -1.64
CA VAL A 17 12.49 34.04 -0.86
C VAL A 17 13.18 35.40 -0.94
N GLY A 18 12.68 36.25 -1.84
CA GLY A 18 13.16 37.63 -1.99
C GLY A 18 12.39 38.58 -1.07
N HIS A 19 13.10 39.29 -0.18
CA HIS A 19 12.52 40.44 0.52
C HIS A 19 12.79 41.72 -0.29
N LYS A 20 11.81 42.63 -0.39
CA LYS A 20 12.06 43.99 -0.89
C LYS A 20 13.11 44.63 0.04
N GLY A 21 14.32 44.86 -0.47
CA GLY A 21 15.36 45.65 0.21
C GLY A 21 16.66 44.95 0.63
N GLY A 22 16.83 43.63 0.50
CA GLY A 22 18.14 43.01 0.73
C GLY A 22 18.15 41.53 1.12
N ARG A 23 19.23 40.86 0.68
CA ARG A 23 19.63 39.44 0.82
C ARG A 23 18.57 38.41 0.39
N GLN A 24 18.80 37.81 -0.78
CA GLN A 24 18.08 36.61 -1.20
C GLN A 24 18.34 35.49 -0.19
N ARG A 25 17.27 34.91 0.35
CA ARG A 25 17.34 33.69 1.15
C ARG A 25 16.87 32.53 0.30
N VAL A 26 17.69 31.49 0.23
CA VAL A 26 17.37 30.23 -0.42
C VAL A 26 16.81 29.32 0.65
N GLU A 27 15.55 28.89 0.51
CA GLU A 27 14.90 27.97 1.43
C GLU A 27 14.62 26.65 0.70
N ALA A 28 14.94 25.53 1.33
CA ALA A 28 14.56 24.22 0.84
C ALA A 28 13.17 23.88 1.39
N VAL A 29 12.19 23.76 0.51
CA VAL A 29 10.82 23.37 0.81
C VAL A 29 10.68 21.87 0.60
N GLU A 30 10.17 21.18 1.61
CA GLU A 30 9.92 19.74 1.54
C GLU A 30 8.46 19.49 1.14
N ASN A 31 8.26 18.62 0.16
CA ASN A 31 6.96 18.31 -0.41
C ASN A 31 6.72 16.80 -0.43
N THR A 32 5.45 16.40 -0.35
CA THR A 32 5.02 15.01 -0.44
C THR A 32 3.73 14.86 -1.25
N ALA A 33 3.53 13.71 -1.86
CA ALA A 33 2.25 13.33 -2.46
C ALA A 33 1.95 11.85 -2.18
N GLU A 34 0.66 11.54 -2.05
CA GLU A 34 0.14 10.18 -1.84
C GLU A 34 -0.93 9.87 -2.88
N GLU A 35 -0.99 8.63 -3.32
CA GLU A 35 -2.04 8.11 -4.19
C GLU A 35 -2.50 6.75 -3.67
N GLU A 36 -3.81 6.60 -3.43
CA GLU A 36 -4.41 5.33 -3.02
C GLU A 36 -5.00 4.63 -4.23
N TYR A 37 -4.50 3.41 -4.54
CA TYR A 37 -4.99 2.60 -5.66
C TYR A 37 -6.23 1.80 -5.28
N PHE A 38 -6.28 1.28 -4.06
CA PHE A 38 -7.45 0.60 -3.51
C PHE A 38 -7.38 0.53 -1.99
N ASN A 39 -8.55 0.48 -1.34
CA ASN A 39 -8.71 0.32 0.10
C ASN A 39 -9.95 -0.50 0.41
N PHE A 40 -9.81 -1.82 0.28
CA PHE A 40 -10.89 -2.74 0.57
C PHE A 40 -10.98 -2.97 2.07
N ARG A 41 -12.19 -2.89 2.61
CA ARG A 41 -12.50 -3.21 3.99
C ARG A 41 -13.69 -4.16 4.03
N PHE A 42 -13.49 -5.32 4.64
CA PHE A 42 -14.54 -6.31 4.79
C PHE A 42 -14.52 -6.90 6.20
N PRO A 43 -15.67 -7.02 6.87
CA PRO A 43 -15.80 -7.83 8.07
C PRO A 43 -15.56 -9.29 7.68
N ILE A 44 -14.70 -9.98 8.43
CA ILE A 44 -14.44 -11.42 8.24
C ILE A 44 -15.26 -12.25 9.24
N TRP A 45 -15.52 -11.65 10.40
CA TRP A 45 -16.29 -12.18 11.51
C TRP A 45 -16.83 -10.98 12.28
N PRO A 46 -18.06 -11.04 12.83
CA PRO A 46 -19.02 -12.14 12.79
C PRO A 46 -19.86 -12.19 11.51
N GLN A 47 -20.56 -13.30 11.27
CA GLN A 47 -21.42 -13.44 10.08
C GLN A 47 -22.66 -12.56 10.19
N ASP A 48 -23.16 -12.07 9.05
CA ASP A 48 -24.38 -11.28 9.00
C ASP A 48 -25.56 -12.07 9.61
N GLY A 49 -26.27 -11.44 10.56
CA GLY A 49 -27.39 -12.06 11.27
C GLY A 49 -27.00 -12.94 12.47
N SER A 50 -25.71 -13.05 12.82
CA SER A 50 -25.26 -13.76 14.02
C SER A 50 -25.81 -13.15 15.32
N THR A 51 -26.25 -13.98 16.27
CA THR A 51 -26.53 -13.54 17.64
C THR A 51 -25.25 -13.33 18.44
N LEU A 52 -25.29 -12.65 19.59
CA LEU A 52 -24.11 -12.44 20.44
C LEU A 52 -23.42 -13.76 20.85
N GLU A 53 -24.18 -14.83 21.04
CA GLU A 53 -23.65 -16.17 21.36
C GLU A 53 -22.87 -16.74 20.18
N ASP A 54 -23.37 -16.55 18.96
CA ASP A 54 -22.70 -16.98 17.72
C ASP A 54 -21.40 -16.22 17.47
N GLN A 55 -21.20 -15.05 18.09
CA GLN A 55 -19.97 -14.24 17.97
C GLN A 55 -18.84 -14.72 18.88
N MET A 56 -19.12 -15.63 19.82
CA MET A 56 -18.13 -16.16 20.76
C MET A 56 -17.27 -17.25 20.11
N LEU A 57 -15.98 -17.00 20.01
CA LEU A 57 -15.02 -18.01 19.54
C LEU A 57 -14.65 -18.94 20.70
N GLY A 58 -15.04 -20.21 20.57
CA GLY A 58 -14.65 -21.27 21.51
C GLY A 58 -13.14 -21.51 21.54
N THR A 59 -12.69 -22.33 22.50
CA THR A 59 -11.27 -22.71 22.55
C THR A 59 -10.89 -23.53 21.33
N GLY A 60 -9.80 -23.15 20.65
CA GLY A 60 -9.29 -23.88 19.49
C GLY A 60 -8.70 -22.96 18.44
N GLN A 61 -8.45 -23.54 17.27
CA GLN A 61 -7.96 -22.82 16.10
C GLN A 61 -9.12 -22.47 15.17
N HIS A 62 -9.26 -21.19 14.87
CA HIS A 62 -10.28 -20.66 13.96
C HIS A 62 -9.61 -20.13 12.69
N THR A 63 -10.17 -20.48 11.53
CA THR A 63 -9.67 -20.03 10.23
C THR A 63 -10.80 -19.34 9.49
N PHE A 64 -10.57 -18.09 9.10
CA PHE A 64 -11.55 -17.31 8.36
C PHE A 64 -11.00 -16.96 6.97
N PRO A 65 -11.49 -17.61 5.90
CA PRO A 65 -11.04 -17.32 4.55
C PRO A 65 -11.53 -15.94 4.11
N PHE A 66 -10.75 -15.30 3.26
CA PHE A 66 -11.12 -14.04 2.61
C PHE A 66 -10.56 -14.00 1.20
N GLN A 67 -11.22 -13.22 0.35
CA GLN A 67 -10.81 -13.00 -1.03
C GLN A 67 -11.14 -11.57 -1.44
N PHE A 68 -10.28 -10.99 -2.27
CA PHE A 68 -10.52 -9.73 -2.96
C PHE A 68 -9.91 -9.83 -4.35
N GLN A 69 -10.44 -9.04 -5.28
CA GLN A 69 -9.91 -8.96 -6.64
C GLN A 69 -9.10 -7.67 -6.79
N LEU A 70 -7.93 -7.79 -7.39
CA LEU A 70 -7.07 -6.66 -7.74
C LEU A 70 -7.31 -6.28 -9.20
N SER A 71 -7.33 -4.98 -9.47
CA SER A 71 -7.35 -4.47 -10.84
C SER A 71 -6.03 -4.79 -11.55
N SER A 72 -6.09 -4.98 -12.87
CA SER A 72 -4.91 -5.36 -13.67
C SER A 72 -3.98 -4.20 -14.01
N ASP A 73 -4.42 -2.97 -13.77
CA ASP A 73 -3.74 -1.71 -14.03
C ASP A 73 -2.89 -1.20 -12.85
N LEU A 74 -2.73 -2.02 -11.80
CA LEU A 74 -1.93 -1.65 -10.64
C LEU A 74 -0.45 -1.55 -11.00
N PRO A 75 0.25 -0.49 -10.56
CA PRO A 75 1.66 -0.36 -10.84
C PRO A 75 2.49 -1.44 -10.10
N PRO A 76 3.70 -1.74 -10.58
CA PRO A 76 4.63 -2.61 -9.87
C PRO A 76 4.94 -2.06 -8.48
N SER A 77 5.15 -2.96 -7.52
CA SER A 77 5.71 -2.56 -6.22
C SER A 77 7.10 -1.96 -6.37
N PHE A 78 7.38 -0.91 -5.60
CA PHE A 78 8.61 -0.14 -5.71
C PHE A 78 9.07 0.37 -4.34
N GLU A 79 10.38 0.43 -4.15
CA GLU A 79 11.04 1.02 -2.99
C GLU A 79 12.20 1.89 -3.45
N GLY A 80 12.22 3.15 -3.03
CA GLY A 80 13.28 4.09 -3.34
C GLY A 80 13.44 5.17 -2.27
N ASN A 81 14.52 5.96 -2.40
CA ASN A 81 14.85 7.01 -1.42
C ASN A 81 13.81 8.13 -1.35
N TYR A 82 13.06 8.34 -2.42
CA TYR A 82 12.11 9.44 -2.60
C TYR A 82 10.66 8.97 -2.63
N GLY A 83 10.39 7.70 -2.36
CA GLY A 83 9.03 7.18 -2.45
C GLY A 83 8.95 5.67 -2.55
N TYR A 84 7.73 5.17 -2.47
CA TYR A 84 7.42 3.75 -2.57
C TYR A 84 6.05 3.51 -3.18
N ILE A 85 5.86 2.30 -3.68
CA ILE A 85 4.56 1.73 -4.07
C ILE A 85 4.41 0.43 -3.27
N ARG A 86 3.48 0.42 -2.30
CA ARG A 86 3.33 -0.68 -1.33
C ARG A 86 1.90 -1.21 -1.29
N TYR A 87 1.80 -2.53 -1.19
CA TYR A 87 0.55 -3.26 -1.03
C TYR A 87 0.59 -4.14 0.21
N TRP A 88 -0.51 -4.18 0.96
CA TRP A 88 -0.59 -4.99 2.17
C TRP A 88 -2.02 -5.36 2.56
N THR A 89 -2.14 -6.42 3.35
CA THR A 89 -3.36 -6.80 4.07
C THR A 89 -3.14 -6.67 5.58
N LYS A 90 -4.18 -6.23 6.30
CA LYS A 90 -4.20 -6.09 7.76
C LYS A 90 -5.45 -6.74 8.32
N ALA A 91 -5.27 -7.81 9.08
CA ALA A 91 -6.32 -8.38 9.91
C ALA A 91 -6.32 -7.65 11.26
N THR A 92 -7.50 -7.28 11.75
CA THR A 92 -7.70 -6.66 13.05
C THR A 92 -8.77 -7.45 13.79
N ILE A 93 -8.47 -7.85 15.03
CA ILE A 93 -9.40 -8.39 16.01
C ILE A 93 -9.66 -7.26 17.00
N ASP A 94 -10.85 -6.68 16.87
CA ASP A 94 -11.38 -5.73 17.85
C ASP A 94 -11.81 -6.51 19.10
N LYS A 95 -11.36 -6.05 20.28
CA LYS A 95 -11.71 -6.66 21.55
C LYS A 95 -12.29 -5.61 22.48
N PRO A 96 -13.51 -5.82 23.01
CA PRO A 96 -14.05 -4.95 24.04
C PRO A 96 -13.06 -4.79 25.21
N TRP A 97 -12.82 -3.54 25.61
CA TRP A 97 -12.03 -3.18 26.80
C TRP A 97 -10.55 -3.60 26.76
N LYS A 98 -10.03 -3.98 25.58
CA LYS A 98 -8.62 -4.36 25.39
C LYS A 98 -8.09 -3.72 24.12
N VAL A 99 -6.76 -3.67 24.02
CA VAL A 99 -6.11 -3.23 22.78
C VAL A 99 -6.38 -4.24 21.68
N ASP A 100 -6.71 -3.73 20.49
CA ASP A 100 -6.92 -4.50 19.28
C ASP A 100 -5.67 -5.28 18.90
N HIS A 101 -5.86 -6.55 18.55
CA HIS A 101 -4.79 -7.33 17.97
C HIS A 101 -4.85 -7.17 16.47
N HIS A 102 -3.72 -6.86 15.86
CA HIS A 102 -3.65 -6.80 14.41
C HIS A 102 -2.41 -7.52 13.89
N THR A 103 -2.54 -8.06 12.68
CA THR A 103 -1.43 -8.60 11.91
C THR A 103 -1.45 -7.95 10.54
N LYS A 104 -0.27 -7.57 10.05
CA LYS A 104 -0.12 -6.93 8.74
C LYS A 104 0.84 -7.76 7.89
N ARG A 105 0.48 -8.03 6.65
CA ARG A 105 1.33 -8.72 5.68
C ARG A 105 1.40 -7.94 4.38
N ALA A 106 2.62 -7.65 3.94
CA ALA A 106 2.84 -7.05 2.63
C ALA A 106 2.77 -8.13 1.53
N PHE A 107 2.43 -7.71 0.32
CA PHE A 107 2.56 -8.53 -0.88
C PHE A 107 3.07 -7.67 -2.04
N THR A 108 3.62 -8.32 -3.06
CA THR A 108 4.28 -7.65 -4.18
C THR A 108 3.44 -7.83 -5.44
N ILE A 109 3.23 -6.73 -6.17
CA ILE A 109 2.68 -6.74 -7.52
C ILE A 109 3.85 -6.67 -8.49
N ILE A 110 3.93 -7.69 -9.34
CA ILE A 110 4.88 -7.77 -10.45
C ILE A 110 4.02 -7.88 -11.71
N PRO A 111 3.94 -6.82 -12.55
CA PRO A 111 3.19 -6.91 -13.79
C PRO A 111 3.83 -7.95 -14.72
N PRO A 112 3.03 -8.60 -15.58
CA PRO A 112 3.57 -9.51 -16.57
C PRO A 112 4.49 -8.74 -17.53
N LEU A 113 5.80 -8.97 -17.44
CA LEU A 113 6.79 -8.43 -18.36
C LEU A 113 7.00 -9.43 -19.49
N ASP A 114 6.35 -9.21 -20.64
CA ASP A 114 6.64 -9.96 -21.85
C ASP A 114 7.76 -9.28 -22.64
N LEU A 115 8.98 -9.78 -22.49
CA LEU A 115 10.17 -9.28 -23.20
C LEU A 115 10.13 -9.58 -24.70
N ASN A 116 9.25 -10.48 -25.16
CA ASN A 116 9.08 -10.75 -26.59
C ASN A 116 8.22 -9.68 -27.28
N MET A 117 7.51 -8.86 -26.50
CA MET A 117 6.72 -7.73 -26.98
C MET A 117 7.54 -6.43 -27.09
N SER A 118 8.82 -6.44 -26.67
CA SER A 118 9.77 -5.33 -26.83
C SER A 118 10.86 -5.68 -27.84
N PRO A 119 10.61 -5.49 -29.16
CA PRO A 119 11.60 -5.72 -30.20
C PRO A 119 12.75 -4.71 -30.07
N GLY A 120 13.77 -5.08 -29.29
CA GLY A 120 14.93 -4.24 -28.99
C GLY A 120 15.83 -4.79 -27.89
N VAL A 121 15.35 -5.73 -27.06
CA VAL A 121 16.14 -6.35 -25.97
C VAL A 121 16.81 -7.66 -26.41
N ALA A 122 16.28 -8.33 -27.45
CA ALA A 122 16.84 -9.53 -28.03
C ALA A 122 17.87 -9.22 -29.13
N VAL A 123 18.97 -8.55 -28.81
CA VAL A 123 20.16 -8.55 -29.67
C VAL A 123 21.35 -9.05 -28.85
N SER A 124 21.51 -10.36 -28.79
CA SER A 124 22.80 -10.96 -28.43
C SER A 124 23.73 -10.78 -29.63
N ASN A 125 24.51 -9.70 -29.65
CA ASN A 125 25.66 -9.61 -30.55
C ASN A 125 26.76 -10.54 -30.02
N CYS A 126 26.75 -11.78 -30.49
CA CYS A 126 27.93 -12.63 -30.49
C CYS A 126 28.56 -12.53 -31.88
N THR A 127 29.69 -11.83 -31.97
CA THR A 127 30.66 -11.91 -33.07
C THR A 127 31.91 -12.59 -32.54
#